data_AF-A0A5D0V9N5-F1
#
_entry.id   AF-A0A5D0V9N5-F1
#
_cell.length_a   1.000
_cell.length_b   1.000
_cell.length_c   1.000
_cell.angle_alpha   90.00
_cell.angle_beta   90.00
_cell.angle_gamma   90.00
#
_symmetry.space_group_name_H-M   'P 1'
#
loop_
_entity.id
_entity.type
_entity.pdbx_description
1 polymer ?
#
loop_
_entity_poly.entity_id
_entity_poly.type
_entity_poly.pdbx_seq_one_letter_code
_entity_poly.pdbx_strand_id
1 'polypeptide(L)'
;MILATLFYDLTHVVIFLVSGIFFWKWIILKLGLVAAMRKLPEWVETPKPIVLSVAAILLSPHAFHIARLGWYDSPALVLSDVYAVTNDGKEVRVPSNFFGTWSVTAAQHRLGRVSSNHFPTVTWGTTQSIRVHENAMKDCSFGTGEDWPFRTNPSKISRIVQLNHAYAEQQAAGRENFHYNWFPHHIWSNPLSFSDFNVVALKEIDHYLYRTVSACVRLGPDGPDVTEVARDEFEIPLLPDVKD
;
A
#
# COMPACT_ATOMS: atom_id res chain seq x y z
N MET A 1 8.23 1.66 -31.85
CA MET A 1 7.82 2.12 -30.49
C MET A 1 6.44 1.62 -30.05
N ILE A 2 5.42 1.63 -30.92
CA ILE A 2 4.05 1.19 -30.60
C ILE A 2 3.97 -0.23 -30.01
N LEU A 3 4.68 -1.20 -30.61
CA LEU A 3 4.73 -2.59 -30.15
C LEU A 3 5.24 -2.71 -28.70
N ALA A 4 6.28 -1.95 -28.35
CA ALA A 4 6.82 -1.94 -26.99
C ALA A 4 5.81 -1.36 -25.99
N THR A 5 5.07 -0.31 -26.37
CA THR A 5 4.03 0.29 -25.53
C THR A 5 2.86 -0.67 -25.29
N LEU A 6 2.41 -1.38 -26.33
CA LEU A 6 1.35 -2.40 -26.22
C LEU A 6 1.80 -3.62 -25.41
N PHE A 7 3.04 -4.07 -25.58
CA PHE A 7 3.62 -5.13 -24.74
C PHE A 7 3.61 -4.72 -23.27
N TYR A 8 4.00 -3.47 -22.99
CA TYR A 8 3.92 -2.93 -21.65
C TYR A 8 2.50 -2.95 -21.08
N ASP A 9 1.45 -2.67 -21.87
CA ASP A 9 0.05 -2.78 -21.40
C ASP A 9 -0.35 -4.21 -21.09
N LEU A 10 0.04 -5.17 -21.95
CA LEU A 10 -0.18 -6.59 -21.71
C LEU A 10 0.43 -7.02 -20.36
N THR A 11 1.66 -6.58 -20.05
CA THR A 11 2.28 -6.86 -18.75
C THR A 11 1.46 -6.34 -17.57
N HIS A 12 0.80 -5.19 -17.68
CA HIS A 12 -0.05 -4.67 -16.60
C HIS A 12 -1.31 -5.50 -16.41
N VAL A 13 -1.89 -6.03 -17.49
CA VAL A 13 -3.01 -6.98 -17.42
C VAL A 13 -2.58 -8.26 -16.71
N VAL A 14 -1.40 -8.80 -17.05
CA VAL A 14 -0.84 -9.99 -16.36
C VAL A 14 -0.61 -9.70 -14.86
N ILE A 15 0.01 -8.57 -14.52
CA ILE A 15 0.20 -8.17 -13.12
C ILE A 15 -1.15 -8.08 -12.40
N PHE A 16 -2.17 -7.50 -13.02
CA PHE A 16 -3.49 -7.42 -12.42
C PHE A 16 -4.09 -8.80 -12.16
N LEU A 17 -3.99 -9.72 -13.12
CA LEU A 17 -4.51 -11.08 -12.95
C LEU A 17 -3.75 -11.88 -11.88
N VAL A 18 -2.44 -11.68 -11.74
CA VAL A 18 -1.59 -12.43 -10.80
C VAL A 18 -1.60 -11.83 -9.39
N SER A 19 -1.65 -10.50 -9.26
CA SER A 19 -1.50 -9.80 -7.97
C SER A 19 -2.70 -8.95 -7.54
N GLY A 20 -3.69 -8.76 -8.41
CA GLY A 20 -4.81 -7.85 -8.17
C GLY A 20 -4.47 -6.35 -8.29
N ILE A 21 -3.21 -5.99 -8.55
CA ILE A 21 -2.78 -4.59 -8.66
C ILE A 21 -3.21 -4.03 -10.02
N PHE A 22 -4.13 -3.06 -10.02
CA PHE A 22 -4.71 -2.52 -11.23
C PHE A 22 -4.18 -1.13 -11.60
N PHE A 23 -3.21 -1.11 -12.50
CA PHE A 23 -2.54 0.09 -13.00
C PHE A 23 -3.27 0.76 -14.17
N TRP A 24 -4.59 0.87 -14.11
CA TRP A 24 -5.44 1.33 -15.22
C TRP A 24 -5.06 2.72 -15.78
N LYS A 25 -4.57 3.62 -14.92
CA LYS A 25 -4.07 4.94 -15.34
C LYS A 25 -2.93 4.84 -16.36
N TRP A 26 -2.04 3.86 -16.18
CA TRP A 26 -0.92 3.61 -17.08
C TRP A 26 -1.39 3.06 -18.42
N ILE A 27 -2.42 2.22 -18.42
CA ILE A 27 -3.03 1.70 -19.65
C ILE A 27 -3.61 2.85 -20.46
N ILE A 28 -4.41 3.73 -19.84
CA ILE A 28 -4.98 4.91 -20.52
C ILE A 28 -3.87 5.82 -21.06
N LEU A 29 -2.85 6.11 -20.25
CA LEU A 29 -1.72 6.94 -20.68
C LEU A 29 -1.02 6.35 -21.90
N LYS A 30 -0.76 5.04 -21.89
CA LYS A 30 -0.07 4.34 -22.99
C LYS A 30 -0.92 4.25 -24.25
N LEU A 31 -2.22 4.03 -24.14
CA LEU A 31 -3.13 4.14 -25.28
C LEU A 31 -3.12 5.56 -25.87
N GLY A 32 -3.10 6.59 -25.02
CA GLY A 32 -2.92 7.99 -25.44
C GLY A 32 -1.58 8.21 -26.16
N LEU A 33 -0.48 7.65 -25.64
CA LEU A 33 0.83 7.71 -26.29
C LEU A 33 0.83 6.98 -27.65
N VAL A 34 0.21 5.81 -27.76
CA VAL A 34 0.08 5.10 -29.04
C VAL A 34 -0.71 5.94 -30.04
N ALA A 35 -1.83 6.55 -29.61
CA ALA A 35 -2.62 7.43 -30.46
C ALA A 35 -1.84 8.67 -30.91
N ALA A 36 -1.05 9.28 -30.02
CA ALA A 36 -0.20 10.42 -30.32
C ALA A 36 0.94 10.03 -31.29
N MET A 37 1.64 8.92 -31.02
CA MET A 37 2.75 8.42 -31.86
C MET A 37 2.31 8.14 -33.29
N ARG A 38 1.08 7.66 -33.51
CA ARG A 38 0.53 7.46 -34.86
C ARG A 38 0.39 8.74 -35.69
N LYS A 39 0.38 9.91 -35.04
CA LYS A 39 0.29 11.21 -35.69
C LYS A 39 1.64 11.92 -35.79
N LEU A 40 2.71 11.34 -35.26
CA LEU A 40 4.03 11.95 -35.31
C LEU A 40 4.62 11.80 -36.72
N PRO A 41 5.28 12.84 -37.23
CA PRO A 41 5.99 12.76 -38.50
C PRO A 41 7.23 11.87 -38.38
N GLU A 42 7.60 11.20 -39.47
CA GLU A 42 8.70 10.21 -39.51
C GLU A 42 10.06 10.78 -39.05
N TRP A 43 10.29 12.09 -39.18
CA TRP A 43 11.54 12.71 -38.74
C TRP A 43 11.81 12.53 -37.24
N VAL A 44 10.77 12.30 -36.43
CA VAL A 44 10.91 12.06 -34.97
C VAL A 44 11.63 10.74 -34.69
N GLU A 45 11.58 9.78 -35.62
CA GLU A 45 12.30 8.50 -35.49
C GLU A 45 13.75 8.57 -35.99
N THR A 46 14.23 9.74 -36.42
CA THR A 46 15.63 9.91 -36.84
C THR A 46 16.58 9.92 -35.63
N PRO A 47 17.89 9.68 -35.84
CA PRO A 47 18.85 9.63 -34.73
C PRO A 47 18.94 10.93 -33.91
N LYS A 48 18.72 12.10 -34.52
CA LYS A 48 18.87 13.40 -33.85
C LYS A 48 17.85 13.59 -32.70
N PRO A 49 16.53 13.51 -32.92
CA PRO A 49 15.55 13.55 -31.83
C PRO A 49 15.75 12.46 -30.78
N ILE A 50 16.16 11.25 -31.19
CA ILE A 50 16.44 10.15 -30.27
C ILE A 50 17.59 10.51 -29.33
N VAL A 51 18.71 11.00 -29.87
CA VAL A 51 19.87 11.43 -29.07
C VAL A 51 19.50 12.57 -28.13
N LEU A 52 18.76 13.58 -28.62
CA LEU A 52 18.27 14.67 -27.78
C LEU A 52 17.35 14.18 -26.66
N SER A 53 16.47 13.21 -26.95
CA SER A 53 15.58 12.62 -25.96
C SER A 53 16.34 11.83 -24.89
N VAL A 54 17.34 11.04 -25.29
CA VAL A 54 18.21 10.31 -24.35
C VAL A 54 18.99 11.29 -23.49
N ALA A 55 19.56 12.36 -24.08
CA ALA A 55 20.24 13.40 -23.32
C ALA A 55 19.30 14.07 -22.31
N ALA A 56 18.07 14.40 -22.72
CA ALA A 56 17.06 14.96 -21.82
C ALA A 56 16.72 14.01 -20.66
N ILE A 57 16.59 12.70 -20.92
CA ILE A 57 16.35 11.68 -19.89
C ILE A 57 17.53 11.62 -18.92
N LEU A 58 18.77 11.54 -19.42
CA LEU A 58 19.97 11.44 -18.58
C LEU A 58 20.21 12.72 -17.76
N LEU A 59 19.87 13.88 -18.30
CA LEU A 59 20.03 15.18 -17.62
C LEU A 59 18.83 15.53 -16.71
N SER A 60 17.70 14.84 -16.85
CA SER A 60 16.50 15.10 -16.05
C SER A 60 16.71 15.12 -14.52
N PRO A 61 17.59 14.31 -13.90
CA PRO A 61 17.80 14.37 -12.45
C PRO A 61 18.34 15.72 -11.95
N HIS A 62 18.96 16.52 -12.83
CA HIS A 62 19.48 17.84 -12.48
C HIS A 62 18.39 18.92 -12.47
N ALA A 63 17.30 18.72 -13.20
CA ALA A 63 16.20 19.67 -13.32
C ALA A 63 14.95 19.25 -12.54
N PHE A 64 14.77 17.94 -12.33
CA PHE A 64 13.57 17.37 -11.73
C PHE A 64 13.92 16.42 -10.59
N HIS A 65 13.06 16.40 -9.58
CA HIS A 65 13.11 15.36 -8.57
C HIS A 65 12.59 14.04 -9.16
N ILE A 66 13.46 13.04 -9.26
CA ILE A 66 13.10 11.71 -9.77
C ILE A 66 12.78 10.80 -8.59
N ALA A 67 11.54 10.31 -8.54
CA ALA A 67 11.15 9.27 -7.60
C ALA A 67 11.92 7.97 -7.91
N ARG A 68 12.73 7.51 -6.97
CA ARG A 68 13.43 6.23 -7.07
C ARG A 68 12.47 5.10 -6.73
N LEU A 69 11.99 4.40 -7.76
CA LEU A 69 11.07 3.27 -7.63
C LEU A 69 11.80 1.92 -7.53
N GLY A 70 13.10 1.90 -7.28
CA GLY A 70 13.85 0.68 -6.99
C GLY A 70 13.78 0.35 -5.50
N TRP A 71 13.64 -0.93 -5.18
CA TRP A 71 13.71 -1.47 -3.82
C TRP A 71 14.29 -2.89 -3.85
N TYR A 72 14.75 -3.34 -2.69
CA TYR A 72 15.07 -4.72 -2.39
C TYR A 72 13.90 -5.34 -1.63
N ASP A 73 13.47 -6.54 -2.03
CA ASP A 73 12.58 -7.36 -1.22
C ASP A 73 13.38 -8.02 -0.08
N SER A 74 12.75 -8.26 1.06
CA SER A 74 13.41 -8.92 2.20
C SER A 74 12.42 -9.76 3.01
N PRO A 75 12.91 -10.74 3.78
CA PRO A 75 12.06 -11.56 4.64
C PRO A 75 11.53 -10.81 5.88
N ALA A 76 12.03 -9.60 6.16
CA ALA A 76 11.69 -8.83 7.35
C ALA A 76 10.42 -8.00 7.11
N LEU A 77 9.28 -8.64 7.31
CA LEU A 77 7.96 -8.07 7.06
C LEU A 77 7.51 -7.18 8.23
N VAL A 78 6.90 -6.03 7.90
CA VAL A 78 6.15 -5.22 8.87
C VAL A 78 4.76 -4.97 8.31
N LEU A 79 3.74 -5.44 9.03
CA LEU A 79 2.33 -5.28 8.69
C LEU A 79 1.68 -4.36 9.71
N SER A 80 0.98 -3.35 9.23
CA SER A 80 0.15 -2.47 10.06
C SER A 80 -1.29 -2.56 9.57
N ASP A 81 -2.15 -3.17 10.37
CA ASP A 81 -3.53 -3.50 10.03
C ASP A 81 -4.50 -2.84 10.99
N VAL A 82 -5.71 -2.56 10.49
CA VAL A 82 -6.85 -2.11 11.30
C VAL A 82 -7.82 -3.27 11.43
N TYR A 83 -8.28 -3.51 12.65
CA TYR A 83 -9.33 -4.47 12.96
C TYR A 83 -10.53 -3.70 13.54
N ALA A 84 -11.73 -4.05 13.14
CA ALA A 84 -12.95 -3.64 13.80
C ALA A 84 -13.27 -4.66 14.90
N VAL A 85 -13.58 -4.19 16.09
CA VAL A 85 -14.08 -5.03 17.18
C VAL A 85 -15.57 -4.79 17.27
N THR A 86 -16.36 -5.83 17.07
CA THR A 86 -17.82 -5.75 17.13
C THR A 86 -18.32 -5.80 18.57
N ASN A 87 -19.58 -5.42 18.79
CA ASN A 87 -20.22 -5.40 20.13
C ASN A 87 -20.22 -6.76 20.85
N ASP A 88 -20.09 -7.87 20.11
CA ASP A 88 -19.95 -9.23 20.64
C ASP A 88 -18.48 -9.65 20.90
N GLY A 89 -17.54 -8.74 20.66
CA GLY A 89 -16.10 -8.93 20.87
C GLY A 89 -15.36 -9.59 19.70
N LYS A 90 -16.00 -9.84 18.55
CA LYS A 90 -15.30 -10.42 17.39
C LYS A 90 -14.36 -9.38 16.77
N GLU A 91 -13.09 -9.75 16.61
CA GLU A 91 -12.14 -8.99 15.81
C GLU A 91 -12.27 -9.34 14.32
N VAL A 92 -12.49 -8.33 13.49
CA VAL A 92 -12.62 -8.48 12.04
C VAL A 92 -11.66 -7.54 11.33
N ARG A 93 -10.76 -8.09 10.50
CA ARG A 93 -9.79 -7.28 9.76
C ARG A 93 -10.51 -6.35 8.78
N VAL A 94 -10.17 -5.07 8.81
CA VAL A 94 -10.75 -4.05 7.94
C VAL A 94 -10.02 -4.04 6.59
N PRO A 95 -10.73 -4.13 5.45
CA PRO A 95 -10.10 -4.04 4.13
C PRO A 95 -9.52 -2.65 3.90
N SER A 96 -8.37 -2.57 3.22
CA SER A 96 -7.78 -1.29 2.82
C SER A 96 -8.74 -0.42 2.00
N ASN A 97 -9.61 -1.03 1.20
CA ASN A 97 -10.62 -0.33 0.41
C ASN A 97 -11.59 0.50 1.28
N PHE A 98 -11.86 0.08 2.53
CA PHE A 98 -12.71 0.84 3.46
C PHE A 98 -12.25 2.29 3.64
N PHE A 99 -10.94 2.55 3.49
CA PHE A 99 -10.32 3.86 3.68
C PHE A 99 -10.40 4.80 2.47
N GLY A 100 -11.08 4.43 1.38
CA GLY A 100 -11.36 5.31 0.25
C GLY A 100 -10.10 5.98 -0.32
N THR A 101 -9.99 7.31 -0.18
CA THR A 101 -8.83 8.08 -0.65
C THR A 101 -7.52 7.71 0.05
N TRP A 102 -7.58 7.14 1.25
CA TRP A 102 -6.44 6.64 2.02
C TRP A 102 -6.17 5.15 1.80
N SER A 103 -6.93 4.48 0.91
CA SER A 103 -6.83 3.02 0.72
C SER A 103 -5.44 2.56 0.29
N VAL A 104 -4.71 3.38 -0.48
CA VAL A 104 -3.33 3.07 -0.89
C VAL A 104 -2.38 3.08 0.29
N THR A 105 -2.51 4.09 1.16
CA THR A 105 -1.70 4.20 2.38
C THR A 105 -1.98 3.03 3.31
N ALA A 106 -3.25 2.64 3.47
CA ALA A 106 -3.64 1.46 4.24
C ALA A 106 -3.10 0.16 3.61
N ALA A 107 -3.31 -0.05 2.31
CA ALA A 107 -2.87 -1.25 1.58
C ALA A 107 -1.35 -1.43 1.55
N GLN A 108 -0.58 -0.35 1.75
CA GLN A 108 0.87 -0.37 1.79
C GLN A 108 1.43 -0.44 3.23
N HIS A 109 0.58 -0.59 4.25
CA HIS A 109 0.97 -0.55 5.67
C HIS A 109 1.69 0.75 6.07
N ARG A 110 1.20 1.88 5.54
CA ARG A 110 1.81 3.22 5.67
C ARG A 110 1.01 4.19 6.53
N LEU A 111 -0.05 3.74 7.21
CA LEU A 111 -0.78 4.60 8.18
C LEU A 111 0.14 5.05 9.32
N GLY A 112 1.12 4.22 9.64
CA GLY A 112 2.33 4.58 10.37
C GLY A 112 2.68 3.59 11.47
N ARG A 113 3.78 3.86 12.16
CA ARG A 113 4.31 3.00 13.23
C ARG A 113 4.48 3.84 14.49
N VAL A 114 4.12 3.27 15.63
CA VAL A 114 4.11 3.98 16.93
C VAL A 114 5.32 3.64 17.81
N SER A 115 5.95 2.47 17.60
CA SER A 115 7.22 2.10 18.23
C SER A 115 8.35 1.89 17.22
N SER A 116 9.58 2.14 17.70
CA SER A 116 10.82 1.81 17.02
C SER A 116 11.21 0.33 17.08
N ASN A 117 10.41 -0.52 17.75
CA ASN A 117 10.69 -1.96 17.89
C ASN A 117 10.41 -2.78 16.63
N HIS A 118 10.06 -2.13 15.52
CA HIS A 118 9.76 -2.79 14.25
C HIS A 118 10.94 -2.74 13.28
N PHE A 119 10.95 -3.66 12.31
CA PHE A 119 12.03 -3.73 11.34
C PHE A 119 12.16 -2.43 10.52
N PRO A 120 13.39 -2.05 10.13
CA PRO A 120 13.65 -0.86 9.33
C PRO A 120 13.33 -1.05 7.83
N THR A 121 12.34 -1.90 7.54
CA THR A 121 11.77 -2.11 6.21
C THR A 121 10.54 -1.24 6.03
N VAL A 122 10.08 -1.05 4.79
CA VAL A 122 8.89 -0.26 4.46
C VAL A 122 7.72 -1.18 4.16
N THR A 123 7.02 -0.96 3.06
CA THR A 123 5.84 -1.71 2.63
C THR A 123 6.21 -3.15 2.27
N TRP A 124 5.49 -4.14 2.80
CA TRP A 124 5.65 -5.56 2.48
C TRP A 124 7.08 -6.11 2.64
N GLY A 125 7.85 -5.56 3.60
CA GLY A 125 9.23 -6.00 3.85
C GLY A 125 10.27 -5.48 2.86
N THR A 126 9.91 -4.49 2.03
CA THR A 126 10.85 -3.89 1.07
C THR A 126 11.80 -2.88 1.74
N THR A 127 12.95 -2.59 1.14
CA THR A 127 13.89 -1.56 1.62
C THR A 127 14.68 -0.94 0.48
N GLN A 128 15.15 0.30 0.65
CA GLN A 128 16.10 0.93 -0.28
C GLN A 128 17.56 0.84 0.20
N SER A 129 17.78 0.28 1.39
CA SER A 129 19.11 0.10 1.97
C SER A 129 19.61 -1.31 1.72
N ILE A 130 20.73 -1.42 1.00
CA ILE A 130 21.40 -2.71 0.79
C ILE A 130 21.82 -3.36 2.11
N ARG A 131 22.24 -2.56 3.09
CA ARG A 131 22.60 -3.04 4.44
C ARG A 131 21.40 -3.67 5.15
N VAL A 132 20.24 -3.02 5.10
CA VAL A 132 19.00 -3.55 5.68
C VAL A 132 18.60 -4.85 4.97
N HIS A 133 18.72 -4.91 3.65
CA HIS A 133 18.44 -6.13 2.89
C HIS A 133 19.37 -7.29 3.29
N GLU A 134 20.68 -7.07 3.31
CA GLU A 134 21.66 -8.11 3.68
C GLU A 134 21.45 -8.63 5.10
N ASN A 135 21.18 -7.74 6.06
CA ASN A 135 20.85 -8.11 7.44
C ASN A 135 19.53 -8.89 7.53
N ALA A 136 18.49 -8.45 6.81
CA ALA A 136 17.21 -9.15 6.76
C ALA A 136 17.37 -10.57 6.20
N MET A 137 18.14 -10.74 5.11
CA MET A 137 18.38 -12.04 4.48
C MET A 137 19.15 -13.01 5.37
N LYS A 138 19.99 -12.51 6.27
CA LYS A 138 20.79 -13.35 7.18
C LYS A 138 19.92 -13.96 8.28
N ASP A 139 19.23 -13.11 9.04
CA ASP A 139 18.54 -13.56 10.25
C ASP A 139 17.43 -12.60 10.74
N CYS A 140 17.10 -11.54 9.97
CA CYS A 140 16.20 -10.46 10.41
C CYS A 140 16.71 -9.71 11.67
N SER A 141 18.02 -9.70 11.90
CA SER A 141 18.65 -8.93 12.99
C SER A 141 19.09 -7.56 12.49
N PHE A 142 18.71 -6.50 13.19
CA PHE A 142 19.03 -5.12 12.80
C PHE A 142 19.84 -4.41 13.88
N GLY A 143 20.77 -3.56 13.47
CA GLY A 143 21.59 -2.77 14.38
C GLY A 143 20.80 -1.65 15.06
N THR A 144 21.34 -1.13 16.16
CA THR A 144 20.80 0.08 16.80
C THR A 144 21.05 1.30 15.89
N GLY A 145 20.02 2.12 15.68
CA GLY A 145 20.11 3.33 14.86
C GLY A 145 19.79 3.17 13.37
N GLU A 146 19.23 2.03 12.95
CA GLU A 146 18.56 1.96 11.66
C GLU A 146 17.36 2.93 11.61
N ASP A 147 17.06 3.45 10.41
CA ASP A 147 15.92 4.34 10.23
C ASP A 147 14.61 3.64 10.63
N TRP A 148 13.64 4.42 11.09
CA TRP A 148 12.32 3.95 11.48
C TRP A 148 11.27 4.55 10.53
N PRO A 149 11.01 3.89 9.39
CA PRO A 149 10.11 4.42 8.38
C PRO A 149 8.67 4.54 8.90
N PHE A 150 7.96 5.55 8.39
CA PHE A 150 6.57 5.85 8.71
C PHE A 150 6.29 6.08 10.20
N ARG A 151 7.29 6.56 10.96
CA ARG A 151 7.10 7.03 12.33
C ARG A 151 5.91 7.98 12.43
N THR A 152 4.99 7.67 13.31
CA THR A 152 3.84 8.51 13.62
C THR A 152 3.50 8.42 15.11
N ASN A 153 2.37 9.01 15.50
CA ASN A 153 1.81 8.86 16.84
C ASN A 153 0.41 8.20 16.76
N PRO A 154 -0.07 7.58 17.86
CA PRO A 154 -1.38 6.97 17.90
C PRO A 154 -2.51 7.92 17.49
N SER A 155 -2.48 9.18 17.97
CA SER A 155 -3.57 10.12 17.74
C SER A 155 -3.80 10.48 16.26
N LYS A 156 -2.75 10.53 15.44
CA LYS A 156 -2.89 10.73 13.99
C LYS A 156 -3.58 9.54 13.32
N ILE A 157 -3.20 8.32 13.69
CA ILE A 157 -3.82 7.10 13.17
C ILE A 157 -5.28 7.04 13.62
N SER A 158 -5.55 7.23 14.92
CA SER A 158 -6.90 7.29 15.47
C SER A 158 -7.76 8.30 14.72
N ARG A 159 -7.23 9.50 14.46
CA ARG A 159 -7.98 10.53 13.73
C ARG A 159 -8.34 10.12 12.31
N ILE A 160 -7.45 9.44 11.58
CA ILE A 160 -7.73 8.94 10.23
C ILE A 160 -8.85 7.89 10.29
N VAL A 161 -8.75 6.93 11.20
CA VAL A 161 -9.73 5.85 11.35
C VAL A 161 -11.09 6.39 11.75
N GLN A 162 -11.15 7.29 12.75
CA GLN A 162 -12.38 7.95 13.21
C GLN A 162 -13.07 8.77 12.12
N LEU A 163 -12.30 9.60 11.39
CA LEU A 163 -12.85 10.39 10.29
C LEU A 163 -13.38 9.49 9.17
N ASN A 164 -12.69 8.39 8.88
CA ASN A 164 -13.14 7.45 7.87
C ASN A 164 -14.41 6.70 8.30
N HIS A 165 -14.50 6.30 9.57
CA HIS A 165 -15.72 5.70 10.13
C HIS A 165 -16.90 6.66 10.04
N ALA A 166 -16.76 7.90 10.53
CA ALA A 166 -17.82 8.90 10.46
C ALA A 166 -18.25 9.20 9.01
N TYR A 167 -17.29 9.25 8.07
CA TYR A 167 -17.61 9.37 6.65
C TYR A 167 -18.38 8.15 6.12
N ALA A 168 -17.97 6.93 6.48
CA ALA A 168 -18.66 5.71 6.09
C ALA A 168 -20.11 5.68 6.62
N GLU A 169 -20.33 6.08 7.88
CA GLU A 169 -21.68 6.21 8.45
C GLU A 169 -22.52 7.23 7.69
N GLN A 170 -21.93 8.39 7.37
CA GLN A 170 -22.61 9.43 6.59
C GLN A 170 -23.00 8.93 5.19
N GLN A 171 -22.11 8.20 4.51
CA GLN A 171 -22.36 7.65 3.17
C GLN A 171 -23.32 6.45 3.20
N ALA A 172 -23.37 5.71 4.30
CA ALA A 172 -24.35 4.64 4.48
C ALA A 172 -25.79 5.20 4.52
N ALA A 173 -26.00 6.43 5.01
CA ALA A 173 -27.26 7.20 4.90
C ALA A 173 -28.55 6.38 5.17
N GLY A 174 -28.52 5.51 6.19
CA GLY A 174 -29.64 4.64 6.58
C GLY A 174 -29.66 3.25 5.94
N ARG A 175 -28.69 2.92 5.08
CA ARG A 175 -28.39 1.55 4.65
C ARG A 175 -27.51 0.88 5.69
N GLU A 176 -27.57 -0.45 5.75
CA GLU A 176 -26.77 -1.23 6.72
C GLU A 176 -25.26 -1.18 6.39
N ASN A 177 -24.90 -1.06 5.11
CA ASN A 177 -23.52 -1.24 4.63
C ASN A 177 -23.01 -0.07 3.77
N PHE A 178 -21.73 0.28 3.97
CA PHE A 178 -21.00 1.23 3.14
C PHE A 178 -20.33 0.51 1.96
N HIS A 179 -20.69 0.87 0.72
CA HIS A 179 -20.16 0.25 -0.50
C HIS A 179 -18.77 0.80 -0.90
N TYR A 180 -17.77 0.62 -0.04
CA TYR A 180 -16.41 1.14 -0.28
C TYR A 180 -15.79 0.66 -1.60
N ASN A 181 -16.12 -0.56 -2.06
CA ASN A 181 -15.61 -1.12 -3.32
C ASN A 181 -16.09 -0.40 -4.59
N TRP A 182 -17.00 0.57 -4.52
CA TRP A 182 -17.36 1.39 -5.69
C TRP A 182 -16.37 2.52 -5.95
N PHE A 183 -15.55 2.86 -4.95
CA PHE A 183 -14.50 3.84 -5.14
C PHE A 183 -13.37 3.23 -6.00
N PRO A 184 -12.83 3.95 -7.00
CA PRO A 184 -11.74 3.44 -7.82
C PRO A 184 -10.42 3.40 -7.02
N HIS A 185 -10.11 2.25 -6.43
CA HIS A 185 -8.87 2.06 -5.68
C HIS A 185 -7.66 1.84 -6.59
N HIS A 186 -6.49 2.28 -6.15
CA HIS A 186 -5.21 2.01 -6.84
C HIS A 186 -4.67 0.61 -6.51
N ILE A 187 -4.86 0.17 -5.26
CA ILE A 187 -4.57 -1.18 -4.78
C ILE A 187 -5.86 -1.69 -4.17
N TRP A 188 -6.42 -2.75 -4.74
CA TRP A 188 -7.68 -3.33 -4.30
C TRP A 188 -7.41 -4.41 -3.25
N SER A 189 -8.09 -4.34 -2.10
CA SER A 189 -8.22 -5.51 -1.22
C SER A 189 -9.05 -6.58 -1.92
N ASN A 190 -8.60 -7.84 -1.88
CA ASN A 190 -9.36 -8.97 -2.40
C ASN A 190 -10.68 -9.14 -1.63
N PRO A 191 -11.87 -8.98 -2.24
CA PRO A 191 -13.14 -9.06 -1.54
C PRO A 191 -13.38 -10.40 -0.81
N LEU A 192 -12.81 -11.50 -1.32
CA LEU A 192 -12.94 -12.83 -0.71
C LEU A 192 -12.12 -12.95 0.57
N SER A 193 -11.01 -12.23 0.70
CA SER A 193 -10.17 -12.24 1.90
C SER A 193 -10.75 -11.41 3.05
N PHE A 194 -11.80 -10.62 2.78
CA PHE A 194 -12.45 -9.72 3.74
C PHE A 194 -13.97 -9.95 3.78
N SER A 195 -14.43 -11.17 3.47
CA SER A 195 -15.84 -11.55 3.50
C SER A 195 -16.49 -11.31 4.86
N ASP A 196 -15.75 -11.55 5.95
CA ASP A 196 -16.20 -11.28 7.31
C ASP A 196 -16.53 -9.81 7.53
N PHE A 197 -15.72 -8.87 7.02
CA PHE A 197 -15.97 -7.44 7.20
C PHE A 197 -17.11 -6.94 6.32
N ASN A 198 -17.30 -7.53 5.13
CA ASN A 198 -18.36 -7.12 4.19
C ASN A 198 -19.78 -7.26 4.77
N VAL A 199 -19.95 -8.03 5.85
CA VAL A 199 -21.24 -8.28 6.51
C VAL A 199 -21.38 -7.58 7.87
N VAL A 200 -20.33 -6.91 8.36
CA VAL A 200 -20.38 -6.15 9.62
C VAL A 200 -21.10 -4.83 9.37
N ALA A 201 -22.22 -4.61 10.05
CA ALA A 201 -22.89 -3.32 10.02
C ALA A 201 -22.05 -2.30 10.80
N LEU A 202 -21.91 -1.06 10.28
CA LEU A 202 -21.07 -0.05 10.93
C LEU A 202 -21.45 0.24 12.38
N LYS A 203 -22.74 0.12 12.71
CA LYS A 203 -23.30 0.30 14.06
C LYS A 203 -22.98 -0.83 15.04
N GLU A 204 -22.53 -1.97 14.53
CA GLU A 204 -22.12 -3.12 15.34
C GLU A 204 -20.65 -3.04 15.76
N ILE A 205 -19.90 -2.08 15.21
CA ILE A 205 -18.52 -1.83 15.60
C ILE A 205 -18.54 -1.06 16.93
N ASP A 206 -17.82 -1.55 17.93
CA ASP A 206 -17.64 -0.89 19.23
C ASP A 206 -16.41 0.04 19.20
N HIS A 207 -15.29 -0.48 18.72
CA HIS A 207 -14.05 0.27 18.52
C HIS A 207 -13.18 -0.38 17.42
N TYR A 208 -12.07 0.26 17.08
CA TYR A 208 -11.06 -0.32 16.21
C TYR A 208 -9.78 -0.65 16.97
N LEU A 209 -9.04 -1.65 16.52
CA LEU A 209 -7.67 -1.93 16.95
C LEU A 209 -6.72 -1.59 15.81
N TYR A 210 -5.65 -0.87 16.12
CA TYR A 210 -4.52 -0.72 15.20
C TYR A 210 -3.38 -1.61 15.66
N ARG A 211 -3.05 -2.62 14.85
CA ARG A 211 -2.04 -3.63 15.16
C ARG A 211 -0.87 -3.51 14.20
N THR A 212 0.33 -3.35 14.72
CA THR A 212 1.56 -3.45 13.92
C THR A 212 2.34 -4.68 14.34
N VAL A 213 2.69 -5.53 13.37
CA VAL A 213 3.42 -6.79 13.57
C VAL A 213 4.69 -6.77 12.73
N SER A 214 5.84 -7.05 13.34
CA SER A 214 7.06 -7.44 12.63
C SER A 214 7.18 -8.94 12.63
N ALA A 215 7.35 -9.53 11.44
CA ALA A 215 7.55 -10.97 11.30
C ALA A 215 8.69 -11.28 10.34
N CYS A 216 9.55 -12.22 10.71
CA CYS A 216 10.59 -12.75 9.84
C CYS A 216 10.04 -13.95 9.07
N VAL A 217 10.08 -13.88 7.74
CA VAL A 217 9.59 -14.93 6.85
C VAL A 217 10.75 -15.79 6.36
N ARG A 218 10.66 -17.10 6.53
CA ARG A 218 11.66 -18.05 6.05
C ARG A 218 11.00 -19.09 5.15
N LEU A 219 11.79 -19.72 4.29
CA LEU A 219 11.31 -20.87 3.52
C LEU A 219 11.30 -22.09 4.45
N GLY A 220 10.10 -22.60 4.72
CA GLY A 220 9.88 -23.88 5.38
C GLY A 220 9.61 -25.00 4.37
N PRO A 221 9.55 -26.27 4.83
CA PRO A 221 9.33 -27.43 3.97
C PRO A 221 7.94 -27.43 3.29
N ASP A 222 6.92 -26.91 3.96
CA ASP A 222 5.53 -26.91 3.49
C ASP A 222 5.02 -25.52 3.04
N GLY A 223 5.89 -24.52 3.02
CA GLY A 223 5.53 -23.13 2.73
C GLY A 223 6.35 -22.12 3.54
N PRO A 224 5.97 -20.83 3.51
CA PRO A 224 6.65 -19.81 4.31
C PRO A 224 6.41 -20.05 5.80
N ASP A 225 7.49 -20.16 6.57
CA ASP A 225 7.47 -20.10 8.03
C ASP A 225 7.56 -18.63 8.47
N VAL A 226 6.64 -18.20 9.33
CA VAL A 226 6.50 -16.80 9.74
C VAL A 226 6.67 -16.72 11.25
N THR A 227 7.78 -16.13 11.69
CA THR A 227 8.05 -15.91 13.11
C THR A 227 7.79 -14.45 13.47
N GLU A 228 6.79 -14.20 14.32
CA GLU A 228 6.55 -12.89 14.90
C GLU A 228 7.69 -12.50 15.86
N VAL A 229 8.22 -11.29 15.71
CA VAL A 229 9.34 -10.78 16.51
C VAL A 229 8.92 -9.59 17.38
N ALA A 230 7.96 -8.80 16.91
CA ALA A 230 7.43 -7.68 17.68
C ALA A 230 5.97 -7.42 17.30
N ARG A 231 5.16 -7.04 18.29
CA ARG A 231 3.78 -6.62 18.12
C ARG A 231 3.46 -5.43 19.01
N ASP A 232 2.87 -4.42 18.39
CA ASP A 232 2.27 -3.28 19.06
C ASP A 232 0.78 -3.22 18.71
N GLU A 233 -0.02 -2.78 19.67
CA GLU A 233 -1.45 -2.58 19.48
C GLU A 233 -1.96 -1.44 20.34
N PHE A 234 -2.95 -0.71 19.83
CA PHE A 234 -3.74 0.21 20.63
C PHE A 234 -5.17 0.31 20.10
N GLU A 235 -6.08 0.59 21.02
CA GLU A 235 -7.50 0.83 20.75
C GLU A 235 -7.72 2.22 20.18
N ILE A 236 -8.69 2.31 19.27
CA ILE A 236 -9.16 3.53 18.63
C ILE A 236 -10.67 3.62 18.88
N PRO A 237 -11.12 4.52 19.77
CA PRO A 237 -12.55 4.74 19.95
C PRO A 237 -13.16 5.34 18.68
N LEU A 238 -14.45 5.10 18.45
CA LEU A 238 -15.15 5.64 17.27
C LEU A 238 -15.23 7.17 17.25
N LEU A 239 -15.34 7.76 18.44
CA LEU A 239 -15.37 9.20 18.63
C LEU A 239 -14.04 9.66 19.24
N PRO A 240 -13.54 10.85 18.87
CA PRO A 240 -12.37 11.42 19.53
C PRO A 240 -12.69 11.66 21.01
N ASP A 241 -11.70 11.44 21.89
CA ASP A 241 -11.79 11.86 23.28
C ASP A 241 -12.12 13.35 23.31
N VAL A 242 -13.26 13.69 23.90
CA VAL A 242 -13.57 15.08 24.24
C VAL A 242 -12.60 15.44 25.35
N LYS A 243 -11.50 16.10 24.99
CA LYS A 243 -10.66 16.76 25.98
C LYS A 243 -11.46 17.94 26.52
N ASP A 244 -11.95 17.80 27.75
CA ASP A 244 -12.40 18.91 28.58
C ASP A 244 -11.29 19.96 28.76
#